data_AF-A0A6F9ZJP5-F1
#
_entry.id   AF-A0A6F9ZJP5-F1
#
_cell.length_a   1.000
_cell.length_b   1.000
_cell.length_c   1.000
_cell.angle_alpha   90.00
_cell.angle_beta   90.00
_cell.angle_gamma   90.00
#
_symmetry.space_group_name_H-M   'P 1'
#
loop_
_entity.id
_entity.type
_entity.pdbx_description
1 polymer ?
#
loop_
_entity_poly.entity_id
_entity_poly.type
_entity_poly.pdbx_seq_one_letter_code
_entity_poly.pdbx_strand_id
1 'polypeptide(L)'
;MKPKTALQKKVAKLSAALRPITATQKRWAFSRCFKHTAYRGKNGSMICSECAHEWTAEDNRNNICRCPECGAKLTVSHSLKRKSTQKIHFAVVTTRNNFQVIRVVEKARVI
;
A
#
# COMPACT_ATOMS: atom_id res chain seq x y z
N MET A 1 4.39 22.69 -1.64
CA MET A 1 4.39 23.86 -2.56
C MET A 1 4.20 25.12 -1.74
N LYS A 2 4.97 26.19 -2.02
CA LYS A 2 4.79 27.51 -1.39
C LYS A 2 3.89 28.37 -2.29
N PRO A 3 2.66 28.74 -1.88
CA PRO A 3 1.73 29.48 -2.74
C PRO A 3 2.19 30.94 -2.94
N LYS A 4 2.37 31.35 -4.19
CA LYS A 4 2.80 32.69 -4.58
C LYS A 4 1.65 33.55 -5.11
N THR A 5 0.80 32.98 -5.98
CA THR A 5 -0.32 33.71 -6.61
C THR A 5 -1.57 33.70 -5.73
N ALA A 6 -2.48 34.65 -5.97
CA ALA A 6 -3.78 34.71 -5.30
C ALA A 6 -4.57 33.39 -5.45
N LEU A 7 -4.54 32.81 -6.66
CA LEU A 7 -5.16 31.51 -6.95
C LEU A 7 -4.54 30.38 -6.12
N GLN A 8 -3.20 30.30 -6.07
CA GLN A 8 -2.50 29.28 -5.28
C GLN A 8 -2.80 29.41 -3.78
N LYS A 9 -2.86 30.64 -3.26
CA LYS A 9 -3.25 30.91 -1.85
C LYS A 9 -4.69 30.45 -1.58
N LYS A 10 -5.62 30.72 -2.51
CA LYS A 10 -7.01 30.24 -2.43
C LYS A 10 -7.09 28.71 -2.40
N VAL A 11 -6.41 28.05 -3.33
CA VAL A 11 -6.36 26.57 -3.39
C VAL A 11 -5.73 25.98 -2.13
N ALA A 12 -4.64 26.56 -1.62
CA ALA A 12 -4.00 26.12 -0.39
C ALA A 12 -4.95 26.22 0.82
N LYS A 13 -5.67 27.33 0.96
CA LYS A 13 -6.68 27.53 2.03
C LYS A 13 -7.83 26.52 1.92
N LEU A 14 -8.34 26.30 0.71
CA LEU A 14 -9.40 25.31 0.46
C LEU A 14 -8.95 23.89 0.79
N SER A 15 -7.72 23.53 0.39
CA SER A 15 -7.11 22.23 0.69
C SER A 15 -6.94 22.01 2.20
N ALA A 16 -6.46 23.03 2.92
CA ALA A 16 -6.29 22.97 4.38
C ALA A 16 -7.62 22.79 5.13
N ALA A 17 -8.73 23.29 4.57
CA ALA A 17 -10.06 23.13 5.15
C ALA A 17 -10.73 21.78 4.82
N LEU A 18 -10.11 20.93 3.99
CA LEU A 18 -10.67 19.60 3.68
C LEU A 18 -10.55 18.66 4.88
N ARG A 19 -11.55 17.79 5.04
CA ARG A 19 -11.49 16.72 6.03
C ARG A 19 -10.24 15.85 5.81
N PRO A 20 -9.54 15.41 6.87
CA PRO A 20 -8.40 14.51 6.73
C PRO A 20 -8.75 13.25 5.94
N ILE A 21 -7.73 12.63 5.33
CA ILE A 21 -7.91 11.31 4.70
C ILE A 21 -8.22 10.29 5.79
N THR A 22 -9.38 9.65 5.66
CA THR A 22 -9.95 8.77 6.67
C THR A 22 -9.15 7.47 6.83
N ALA A 23 -9.27 6.82 8.00
CA ALA A 23 -8.69 5.50 8.22
C ALA A 23 -9.23 4.45 7.25
N THR A 24 -10.50 4.57 6.84
CA THR A 24 -11.12 3.67 5.85
C THR A 24 -10.50 3.83 4.47
N GLN A 25 -10.28 5.06 3.98
CA GLN A 25 -9.58 5.30 2.72
C GLN A 25 -8.15 4.75 2.74
N LYS A 26 -7.44 4.92 3.86
CA LYS A 26 -6.09 4.34 4.04
C LYS A 26 -6.16 2.81 3.98
N ARG A 27 -7.03 2.17 4.78
CA ARG A 27 -7.18 0.70 4.81
C ARG A 27 -7.51 0.14 3.43
N TRP A 28 -8.43 0.77 2.71
CA TRP A 28 -8.73 0.40 1.32
C TRP A 28 -7.47 0.45 0.44
N ALA A 29 -6.71 1.54 0.50
CA ALA A 29 -5.46 1.67 -0.27
C ALA A 29 -4.42 0.61 0.13
N PHE A 30 -4.26 0.32 1.42
CA PHE A 30 -3.36 -0.74 1.88
C PHE A 30 -3.77 -2.11 1.30
N SER A 31 -5.07 -2.44 1.33
CA SER A 31 -5.58 -3.72 0.84
C SER A 31 -5.59 -3.90 -0.67
N ARG A 32 -5.43 -2.82 -1.46
CA ARG A 32 -5.59 -2.87 -2.92
C ARG A 32 -4.34 -2.48 -3.70
N CYS A 33 -3.52 -1.60 -3.13
CA CYS A 33 -2.38 -1.03 -3.85
C CYS A 33 -1.06 -1.76 -3.56
N PHE A 34 -0.92 -2.43 -2.40
CA PHE A 34 0.25 -3.25 -2.13
C PHE A 34 0.18 -4.57 -2.89
N LYS A 35 1.35 -5.09 -3.31
CA LYS A 35 1.44 -6.43 -3.88
C LYS A 35 1.37 -7.44 -2.74
N HIS A 36 0.32 -8.26 -2.78
CA HIS A 36 0.14 -9.40 -1.89
C HIS A 36 1.13 -10.52 -2.28
N THR A 37 2.27 -10.55 -1.60
CA THR A 37 3.40 -11.45 -1.86
C THR A 37 3.59 -12.45 -0.71
N ALA A 38 4.08 -13.64 -1.01
CA ALA A 38 4.61 -14.55 0.00
C ALA A 38 6.12 -14.65 -0.24
N TYR A 39 6.95 -14.35 0.76
CA TYR A 39 8.41 -14.36 0.61
C TYR A 39 8.97 -15.73 0.97
N ARG A 40 9.66 -16.38 0.03
CA ARG A 40 10.26 -17.69 0.24
C ARG A 40 11.68 -17.56 0.80
N GLY A 41 11.90 -18.13 1.98
CA GLY A 41 13.21 -18.32 2.60
C GLY A 41 13.97 -19.52 2.03
N LYS A 42 15.26 -19.63 2.37
CA LYS A 42 16.16 -20.69 1.86
C LYS A 42 15.71 -22.10 2.23
N ASN A 43 15.05 -22.28 3.37
CA ASN A 43 14.65 -23.58 3.90
C ASN A 43 13.22 -23.97 3.50
N GLY A 44 12.62 -23.28 2.52
CA GLY A 44 11.22 -23.48 2.15
C GLY A 44 10.20 -22.79 3.07
N SER A 45 10.67 -21.99 4.04
CA SER A 45 9.77 -21.13 4.81
C SER A 45 9.18 -20.03 3.94
N MET A 46 7.96 -19.62 4.26
CA MET A 46 7.16 -18.66 3.54
C MET A 46 6.62 -17.65 4.55
N ILE A 47 6.80 -16.35 4.28
CA ILE A 47 6.29 -15.28 5.13
C ILE A 47 5.17 -14.53 4.39
N CYS A 48 4.03 -14.36 5.05
CA CYS A 48 2.88 -13.65 4.50
C CYS A 48 3.12 -12.15 4.54
N SER A 49 3.10 -11.51 3.37
CA SER A 49 3.11 -10.05 3.29
C SER A 49 1.81 -9.38 3.74
N GLU A 50 0.85 -10.04 4.39
CA GLU A 50 -0.36 -9.39 4.89
C GLU A 50 -0.45 -9.46 6.41
N CYS A 51 -0.39 -10.66 6.99
CA CYS A 51 -0.47 -10.88 8.45
C CYS A 51 0.88 -11.21 9.11
N ALA A 52 1.98 -11.29 8.35
CA ALA A 52 3.30 -11.69 8.84
C ALA A 52 3.40 -13.13 9.36
N HIS A 53 2.39 -13.98 9.13
CA HIS A 53 2.48 -15.42 9.41
C HIS A 53 3.65 -16.05 8.69
N GLU A 54 4.38 -16.93 9.36
CA GLU A 54 5.41 -17.77 8.76
C GLU A 54 4.97 -19.23 8.76
N TRP A 55 5.14 -19.92 7.64
CA TRP A 55 4.84 -21.34 7.51
C TRP A 55 5.82 -22.01 6.54
N THR A 56 5.99 -23.32 6.66
CA THR A 56 6.74 -24.10 5.68
C THR A 56 5.77 -24.57 4.60
N ALA A 57 6.09 -24.29 3.34
CA ALA A 57 5.31 -24.80 2.22
C ALA A 57 6.09 -25.89 1.50
N GLU A 58 5.47 -27.06 1.32
CA GLU A 58 5.96 -28.06 0.38
C GLU A 58 5.97 -27.49 -1.05
N ASP A 59 6.70 -28.15 -1.93
CA ASP A 59 7.14 -27.70 -3.25
C ASP A 59 6.06 -26.99 -4.10
N ASN A 60 5.85 -25.68 -3.85
CA ASN A 60 4.94 -24.85 -4.65
C ASN A 60 5.56 -24.57 -6.01
N ARG A 61 5.36 -25.51 -6.96
CA ARG A 61 5.67 -25.32 -8.39
C ARG A 61 4.88 -24.14 -8.99
N ASN A 62 3.77 -23.77 -8.36
CA ASN A 62 2.96 -22.63 -8.75
C ASN A 62 3.39 -21.36 -8.00
N ASN A 63 3.54 -20.25 -8.74
CA ASN A 63 3.87 -18.92 -8.21
C ASN A 63 2.74 -18.27 -7.39
N ILE A 64 1.72 -19.02 -6.97
CA ILE A 64 0.54 -18.52 -6.24
C ILE A 64 0.29 -19.45 -5.05
N CYS A 65 0.08 -18.87 -3.87
CA CYS A 65 -0.34 -19.60 -2.67
C CYS A 65 -1.44 -18.84 -1.92
N ARG A 66 -2.01 -19.48 -0.90
CA ARG A 66 -2.88 -18.81 0.09
C ARG A 66 -2.22 -18.89 1.46
N CYS A 67 -2.28 -17.80 2.21
CA CYS A 67 -1.81 -17.81 3.60
C CYS A 67 -2.74 -18.71 4.44
N PRO A 68 -2.20 -19.63 5.25
CA PRO A 68 -3.02 -20.50 6.11
C PRO A 68 -3.71 -19.73 7.25
N GLU A 69 -3.17 -18.59 7.69
CA GLU A 69 -3.74 -17.81 8.80
C GLU A 69 -4.80 -16.80 8.32
N CYS A 70 -4.46 -15.96 7.33
CA CYS A 70 -5.38 -14.89 6.89
C CYS A 70 -6.15 -15.20 5.60
N GLY A 71 -5.87 -16.34 4.94
CA GLY A 71 -6.52 -16.74 3.70
C GLY A 71 -6.18 -15.90 2.46
N ALA A 72 -5.33 -14.88 2.59
CA ALA A 72 -4.97 -13.99 1.48
C ALA A 72 -4.32 -14.79 0.33
N LYS A 73 -4.73 -14.49 -0.90
CA LYS A 73 -4.09 -15.02 -2.12
C LYS A 73 -2.81 -14.21 -2.38
N LEU A 74 -1.67 -14.90 -2.42
CA LEU A 74 -0.35 -14.29 -2.51
C LEU A 74 0.41 -14.81 -3.73
N THR A 75 1.22 -13.95 -4.34
CA THR A 75 2.22 -14.36 -5.33
C THR A 75 3.53 -14.71 -4.63
N VAL A 76 4.09 -15.89 -4.92
CA VAL A 76 5.36 -16.33 -4.31
C VAL A 76 6.52 -15.53 -4.91
N SER A 77 7.36 -14.94 -4.05
CA SER A 77 8.60 -14.29 -4.43
C SER A 77 9.79 -15.14 -4.02
N HIS A 78 10.65 -15.46 -4.99
CA HIS A 78 11.90 -16.20 -4.80
C HIS A 78 13.10 -15.26 -4.54
N SER A 79 12.85 -14.08 -3.97
CA SER A 79 13.90 -13.10 -3.73
C SER A 79 14.78 -13.50 -2.54
N LEU A 80 16.10 -13.47 -2.72
CA LEU A 80 17.07 -13.62 -1.62
C LEU A 80 17.27 -12.35 -0.79
N LYS A 81 16.51 -11.28 -1.08
CA LYS A 81 16.60 -10.02 -0.35
C LYS A 81 16.10 -10.20 1.08
N ARG A 82 16.94 -9.86 2.06
CA ARG A 82 16.57 -9.86 3.49
C ARG A 82 15.48 -8.85 3.87
N LYS A 83 15.35 -7.78 3.07
CA LYS A 83 14.33 -6.74 3.24
C LYS A 83 13.72 -6.42 1.88
N SER A 84 12.41 -6.43 1.80
CA SER A 84 11.64 -6.01 0.64
C SER A 84 10.83 -4.77 0.99
N THR A 85 11.14 -3.66 0.32
CA THR A 85 10.39 -2.42 0.48
C THR A 85 9.43 -2.25 -0.69
N GLN A 86 8.14 -2.20 -0.40
CA GLN A 86 7.13 -1.75 -1.34
C GLN A 86 6.77 -0.30 -1.03
N LYS A 87 6.84 0.56 -2.04
CA LYS A 87 6.32 1.93 -1.96
C LYS A 87 5.10 2.03 -2.86
N ILE A 88 4.03 2.58 -2.30
CA ILE A 88 2.80 2.86 -3.04
C ILE A 88 2.42 4.32 -2.88
N HIS A 89 1.75 4.83 -3.90
CA HIS A 89 1.07 6.11 -3.86
C HIS A 89 -0.42 5.86 -4.09
N PHE A 90 -1.27 6.50 -3.30
CA PHE A 90 -2.69 6.57 -3.60
C PHE A 90 -3.15 8.03 -3.54
N ALA A 91 -4.16 8.36 -4.34
CA ALA A 91 -4.70 9.70 -4.42
C ALA A 91 -6.16 9.71 -3.98
N VAL A 92 -6.53 10.75 -3.21
CA VAL A 92 -7.92 11.06 -2.91
C VAL A 92 -8.28 12.33 -3.66
N VAL A 93 -9.24 12.21 -4.57
CA VAL A 93 -9.79 13.32 -5.34
C VAL A 93 -10.99 13.89 -4.59
N THR A 94 -11.05 15.20 -4.43
CA THR A 94 -12.17 15.88 -3.77
C THR A 94 -12.49 17.16 -4.53
N THR A 95 -13.76 17.37 -4.87
CA THR A 95 -14.23 18.63 -5.44
C THR A 95 -14.62 19.60 -4.32
N ARG A 96 -14.20 20.86 -4.44
CA ARG A 96 -14.60 21.93 -3.52
C ARG A 96 -14.51 23.29 -4.20
N ASN A 97 -15.60 24.06 -4.16
CA ASN A 97 -15.68 25.42 -4.70
C ASN A 97 -15.14 25.53 -6.15
N ASN A 98 -15.58 24.62 -7.03
CA ASN A 98 -15.15 24.49 -8.42
C ASN A 98 -13.66 24.15 -8.63
N PHE A 99 -12.96 23.72 -7.59
CA PHE A 99 -11.63 23.13 -7.70
C PHE A 99 -11.69 21.62 -7.51
N GLN A 100 -10.90 20.90 -8.30
CA GLN A 100 -10.54 19.52 -8.03
C GLN A 100 -9.23 19.51 -7.24
N VAL A 101 -9.29 19.08 -5.98
CA VAL A 101 -8.12 18.95 -5.12
C VAL A 101 -7.71 17.48 -5.09
N ILE A 102 -6.49 17.20 -5.55
CA ILE A 102 -5.89 15.87 -5.53
C ILE A 102 -4.90 15.80 -4.37
N ARG A 103 -5.16 14.91 -3.42
CA ARG A 103 -4.28 14.69 -2.26
C ARG A 103 -3.61 13.33 -2.40
N VAL A 104 -2.31 13.34 -2.64
CA VAL A 104 -1.48 12.14 -2.78
C VAL A 104 -0.91 11.75 -1.43
N VAL A 105 -0.99 10.47 -1.10
CA VAL A 105 -0.39 9.88 0.10
C VAL A 105 0.59 8.82 -0.35
N GLU A 106 1.83 8.94 0.10
CA GLU A 106 2.84 7.90 -0.02
C GLU A 106 2.79 7.00 1.22
N LYS A 107 2.87 5.69 1.00
CA LYS A 107 3.07 4.69 2.04
C LYS A 107 4.12 3.69 1.62
N ALA A 108 4.98 3.35 2.58
CA ALA A 108 5.96 2.29 2.42
C ALA A 108 5.61 1.14 3.37
N ARG A 109 5.82 -0.08 2.90
CA ARG A 109 5.79 -1.32 3.68
C ARG A 109 7.15 -1.99 3.53
N VAL A 110 7.78 -2.29 4.65
CA VAL A 110 9.01 -3.08 4.71
C VAL A 110 8.64 -4.44 5.28
N ILE A 111 9.07 -5.49 4.60
CA ILE A 111 8.90 -6.89 4.98
C ILE A 111 10.28 -7.52 4.99
#